data_AF-A0A922ID38-F1
#
_entry.id   AF-A0A922ID38-F1
#
_cell.length_a   1.000
_cell.length_b   1.000
_cell.length_c   1.000
_cell.angle_alpha   90.00
_cell.angle_beta   90.00
_cell.angle_gamma   90.00
#
_symmetry.space_group_name_H-M   'P 1'
#
loop_
_entity.id
_entity.type
_entity.pdbx_description
1 polymer ?
#
loop_
_entity_poly.entity_id
_entity_poly.type
_entity_poly.pdbx_seq_one_letter_code
_entity_poly.pdbx_strand_id
1 'polypeptide(L)'
;MSDNKIDLSWDILSIILQNRDESLQPILQILCGRQMANSQKIRLALYDGHTIWKHCIVINDDEFCNELLTPFTVIRINKYRLVAKDDDVLVLLIEDLSIIKNGDIVNQKLTKDLEESMEIEKTFDLNSLSSSSKVFASSTKSESNSIAVVKPNMATQEPSNVSIDPQMICPINVITPFYRTWTICAWVMSKSSFRSYSTDRGQGRFFHFDVYDKCSEIRIKCFNEECDRFFNLIETNRCYFIGKGSVRFISNKKLNTIRNDYEIWLDKSSFIHPCPLEIGQCQPKIRYKFVKITTIASLDRHSVIDVIGVIHSVNKTTTTFLQQNQKVVIKRDLVIVDDTKTKTILTLSHEEAENFHGKPGQIIVVKGAVVIECQGKKLVAFGPSMIEPELPETEMLKKWHQALSEQDHQQFLITLSIAGSKN
;
A
#
# COMPACT_ATOMS: atom_id res chain seq x y z
N MET A 1 -13.08 5.32 -31.67
CA MET A 1 -11.77 4.68 -31.91
C MET A 1 -11.64 3.60 -30.87
N SER A 2 -11.55 2.35 -31.29
CA SER A 2 -11.62 1.17 -30.43
C SER A 2 -10.49 1.18 -29.40
N ASP A 3 -10.83 1.18 -28.11
CA ASP A 3 -9.91 0.84 -27.03
C ASP A 3 -9.40 -0.58 -27.31
N ASN A 4 -8.14 -0.69 -27.76
CA ASN A 4 -7.47 -1.97 -27.93
C ASN A 4 -7.30 -2.61 -26.55
N LYS A 5 -8.30 -3.42 -26.15
CA LYS A 5 -8.22 -4.33 -25.02
C LYS A 5 -6.99 -5.22 -25.22
N ILE A 6 -6.06 -5.16 -24.28
CA ILE A 6 -4.85 -5.98 -24.31
C ILE A 6 -5.15 -7.25 -23.53
N ASP A 7 -5.26 -8.37 -24.22
CA ASP A 7 -5.44 -9.67 -23.56
C ASP A 7 -4.10 -10.42 -23.49
N LEU A 8 -3.71 -10.77 -22.26
CA LEU A 8 -2.60 -11.69 -22.02
C LEU A 8 -2.99 -13.11 -22.46
N SER A 9 -1.99 -13.91 -22.80
CA SER A 9 -2.16 -15.36 -22.97
C SER A 9 -2.29 -16.02 -21.59
N TRP A 10 -3.48 -15.95 -20.98
CA TRP A 10 -3.76 -16.44 -19.63
C TRP A 10 -3.33 -17.90 -19.42
N ASP A 11 -2.66 -18.17 -18.29
CA ASP A 11 -2.17 -19.50 -17.85
C ASP A 11 -1.14 -20.19 -18.77
N ILE A 12 -0.69 -19.51 -19.84
CA ILE A 12 0.16 -20.13 -20.87
C ILE A 12 1.53 -20.55 -20.35
N LEU A 13 2.09 -19.86 -19.34
CA LEU A 13 3.43 -20.19 -18.85
C LEU A 13 3.43 -21.58 -18.21
N SER A 14 2.36 -21.95 -17.52
CA SER A 14 2.24 -23.31 -16.95
C SER A 14 2.25 -24.38 -18.05
N ILE A 15 1.56 -24.13 -19.17
CA ILE A 15 1.53 -25.04 -20.32
C ILE A 15 2.91 -25.16 -20.95
N ILE A 16 3.57 -24.03 -21.24
CA ILE A 16 4.90 -23.97 -21.84
C ILE A 16 5.91 -24.75 -20.97
N LEU A 17 5.90 -24.50 -19.66
CA LEU A 17 6.88 -25.08 -18.73
C LEU A 17 6.64 -26.57 -18.48
N GLN A 18 5.38 -27.03 -18.44
CA GLN A 18 5.06 -28.44 -18.24
C GLN A 18 5.31 -29.27 -19.50
N ASN A 19 4.86 -28.78 -20.66
CA ASN A 19 4.94 -29.51 -21.92
C ASN A 19 6.24 -29.30 -22.67
N ARG A 20 7.08 -28.36 -22.21
CA ARG A 20 8.29 -27.90 -22.90
C ARG A 20 8.01 -27.50 -24.35
N ASP A 21 6.86 -26.89 -24.57
CA ASP A 21 6.42 -26.46 -25.90
C ASP A 21 7.07 -25.12 -26.24
N GLU A 22 7.93 -25.11 -27.27
CA GLU A 22 8.63 -23.93 -27.78
C GLU A 22 7.96 -23.33 -29.03
N SER A 23 6.83 -23.90 -29.48
CA SER A 23 6.13 -23.45 -30.69
C SER A 23 5.12 -22.32 -30.45
N LEU A 24 4.79 -22.07 -29.19
CA LEU A 24 3.79 -21.08 -28.79
C LEU A 24 4.35 -19.65 -28.89
N GLN A 25 3.46 -18.68 -29.11
CA GLN A 25 3.82 -17.25 -29.18
C GLN A 25 3.04 -16.46 -28.13
N PRO A 26 3.37 -16.60 -26.84
CA PRO A 26 2.58 -16.06 -25.75
C PRO A 26 2.66 -14.52 -25.68
N ILE A 27 1.52 -13.90 -25.37
CA ILE A 27 1.43 -12.49 -24.98
C ILE A 27 1.55 -12.41 -23.46
N LEU A 28 2.61 -11.76 -22.98
CA LEU A 28 2.98 -11.71 -21.57
C LEU A 28 3.25 -10.27 -21.15
N GLN A 29 3.10 -10.01 -19.86
CA GLN A 29 3.47 -8.74 -19.27
C GLN A 29 4.83 -8.84 -18.59
N ILE A 30 5.72 -7.90 -18.87
CA ILE A 30 6.95 -7.68 -18.12
C ILE A 30 6.56 -7.05 -16.78
N LEU A 31 6.82 -7.75 -15.67
CA LEU A 31 6.68 -7.14 -14.35
C LEU A 31 7.95 -6.40 -13.96
N CYS A 32 9.11 -6.98 -14.28
CA CYS A 32 10.41 -6.41 -13.97
C CYS A 32 11.41 -6.82 -15.05
N GLY A 33 12.24 -5.89 -15.51
CA GLY A 33 13.35 -6.14 -16.41
C GLY A 33 14.64 -5.60 -15.83
N ARG A 34 15.74 -6.33 -16.06
CA ARG A 34 17.05 -5.92 -15.58
C ARG A 34 18.16 -6.33 -16.54
N GLN A 35 19.02 -5.38 -16.91
CA GLN A 35 20.24 -5.67 -17.65
C GLN A 35 21.24 -6.44 -16.78
N MET A 36 21.81 -7.52 -17.35
CA MET A 36 22.82 -8.34 -16.69
C MET A 36 24.20 -7.71 -16.87
N ALA A 37 24.96 -7.59 -15.77
CA ALA A 37 26.26 -6.93 -15.75
C ALA A 37 27.22 -7.54 -16.79
N ASN A 38 27.94 -6.68 -17.51
CA ASN A 38 28.93 -7.05 -18.53
C ASN A 38 28.38 -7.96 -19.65
N SER A 39 27.08 -7.89 -19.93
CA SER A 39 26.45 -8.63 -21.02
C SER A 39 25.34 -7.82 -21.68
N GLN A 40 25.05 -8.13 -22.95
CA GLN A 40 23.93 -7.58 -23.71
C GLN A 40 22.59 -8.28 -23.37
N LYS A 41 22.53 -9.02 -22.24
CA LYS A 41 21.38 -9.83 -21.87
C LYS A 41 20.50 -9.12 -20.87
N ILE A 42 19.18 -9.25 -21.04
CA ILE A 42 18.19 -8.72 -20.09
C ILE A 42 17.50 -9.89 -19.41
N ARG A 43 17.49 -9.90 -18.08
CA ARG A 43 16.66 -10.81 -17.30
C ARG A 43 15.28 -10.20 -17.11
N LEU A 44 14.24 -10.95 -17.40
CA LEU A 44 12.85 -10.54 -17.24
C LEU A 44 12.13 -11.41 -16.20
N ALA A 45 11.20 -10.80 -15.49
CA ALA A 45 10.12 -11.48 -14.79
C ALA A 45 8.84 -11.28 -15.61
N LEU A 46 8.33 -12.36 -16.18
CA LEU A 46 7.15 -12.37 -17.05
C LEU A 46 5.92 -12.89 -16.32
N TYR A 47 4.77 -12.34 -16.66
CA TYR A 47 3.48 -12.68 -16.09
C TYR A 47 2.47 -12.93 -17.20
N ASP A 48 1.78 -14.06 -17.12
CA ASP A 48 0.76 -14.45 -18.11
C ASP A 48 -0.66 -14.11 -17.66
N GLY A 49 -0.84 -13.55 -16.47
CA GLY A 49 -2.16 -13.40 -15.86
C GLY A 49 -2.40 -14.27 -14.63
N HIS A 50 -1.61 -15.30 -14.43
CA HIS A 50 -1.70 -16.18 -13.27
C HIS A 50 -0.33 -16.53 -12.71
N THR A 51 0.54 -17.07 -13.57
CA THR A 51 1.90 -17.49 -13.25
C THR A 51 2.88 -16.35 -13.48
N ILE A 52 3.85 -16.22 -12.57
CA ILE A 52 5.01 -15.35 -12.74
C ILE A 52 6.24 -16.22 -12.94
N TRP A 53 6.90 -16.10 -14.10
CA TRP A 53 8.16 -16.78 -14.40
C TRP A 53 9.33 -15.80 -14.40
N LYS A 54 10.40 -16.15 -13.68
CA LYS A 54 11.54 -15.24 -13.41
C LYS A 54 12.83 -15.66 -14.09
N HIS A 55 12.86 -16.88 -14.62
CA HIS A 55 14.01 -17.42 -15.30
C HIS A 55 13.92 -17.10 -16.79
N CYS A 56 13.60 -15.85 -17.14
CA CYS A 56 13.52 -15.39 -18.52
C CYS A 56 14.76 -14.56 -18.86
N ILE A 57 15.43 -14.86 -19.96
CA ILE A 57 16.61 -14.13 -20.42
C ILE A 57 16.40 -13.78 -21.88
N VAL A 58 16.34 -12.49 -22.19
CA VAL A 58 16.39 -11.98 -23.56
C VAL A 58 17.84 -12.00 -24.02
N ILE A 59 18.08 -12.69 -25.12
CA ILE A 59 19.33 -12.66 -25.87
C ILE A 59 18.98 -11.99 -27.19
N ASN A 60 19.19 -10.68 -27.26
CA ASN A 60 19.07 -9.96 -28.52
C ASN A 60 20.44 -9.34 -28.85
N ASP A 61 20.77 -9.31 -30.14
CA ASP A 61 22.04 -8.74 -30.64
C ASP A 61 21.93 -7.24 -30.97
N ASP A 62 20.71 -6.69 -31.03
CA ASP A 62 20.44 -5.29 -31.34
C ASP A 62 20.39 -4.37 -30.09
N GLU A 63 20.61 -3.08 -30.35
CA GLU A 63 20.67 -1.99 -29.38
C GLU A 63 19.51 -2.01 -28.38
N PHE A 64 19.84 -1.86 -27.09
CA PHE A 64 18.91 -1.96 -25.97
C PHE A 64 17.62 -1.15 -26.15
N CYS A 65 16.47 -1.83 -26.25
CA CYS A 65 15.18 -1.15 -26.07
C CYS A 65 14.95 -0.89 -24.59
N ASN A 66 15.13 0.37 -24.15
CA ASN A 66 14.80 0.84 -22.79
C ASN A 66 13.39 0.40 -22.34
N GLU A 67 12.46 0.21 -23.28
CA GLU A 67 11.09 -0.24 -23.03
C GLU A 67 10.99 -1.63 -22.39
N LEU A 68 11.98 -2.51 -22.57
CA LEU A 68 12.03 -3.83 -21.91
C LEU A 68 12.42 -3.73 -20.44
N LEU A 69 13.00 -2.60 -20.03
CA LEU A 69 13.27 -2.27 -18.63
C LEU A 69 12.08 -1.56 -17.98
N THR A 70 11.13 -1.04 -18.77
CA THR A 70 9.92 -0.41 -18.27
C THR A 70 8.97 -1.46 -17.69
N PRO A 71 8.62 -1.41 -16.39
CA PRO A 71 7.64 -2.30 -15.79
C PRO A 71 6.29 -2.18 -16.48
N PHE A 72 5.53 -3.28 -16.51
CA PHE A 72 4.21 -3.42 -17.11
C PHE A 72 4.14 -3.40 -18.63
N THR A 73 5.27 -3.30 -19.33
CA THR A 73 5.33 -3.44 -20.79
C THR A 73 4.77 -4.79 -21.20
N VAL A 74 3.86 -4.79 -22.20
CA VAL A 74 3.26 -6.01 -22.74
C VAL A 74 4.01 -6.39 -24.00
N ILE A 75 4.46 -7.64 -24.04
CA ILE A 75 5.24 -8.21 -25.14
C ILE A 75 4.57 -9.46 -25.69
N ARG A 76 4.80 -9.76 -26.96
CA ARG A 76 4.62 -11.09 -27.52
C ARG A 76 5.99 -11.72 -27.68
N ILE A 77 6.17 -12.92 -27.15
CA ILE A 77 7.36 -13.70 -27.45
C ILE A 77 7.12 -14.38 -28.79
N ASN A 78 7.99 -14.12 -29.77
CA ASN A 78 7.89 -14.71 -31.11
C ASN A 78 8.71 -16.01 -31.19
N LYS A 79 9.85 -16.06 -30.48
CA LYS A 79 10.76 -17.19 -30.47
C LYS A 79 11.51 -17.30 -29.15
N TYR A 80 11.54 -18.50 -28.58
CA TYR A 80 12.31 -18.82 -27.38
C TYR A 80 12.76 -20.28 -27.38
N ARG A 81 13.69 -20.60 -26.48
CA ARG A 81 14.10 -21.97 -26.13
C ARG A 81 14.05 -22.17 -24.63
N LEU A 82 13.76 -23.38 -24.18
CA LEU A 82 13.77 -23.79 -22.78
C LEU A 82 15.09 -24.49 -22.46
N VAL A 83 15.86 -23.91 -21.54
CA VAL A 83 17.15 -24.45 -21.12
C VAL A 83 17.06 -24.86 -19.65
N ALA A 84 17.26 -26.14 -19.35
CA ALA A 84 17.38 -26.59 -17.97
C ALA A 84 18.70 -26.10 -17.37
N LYS A 85 18.63 -25.56 -16.15
CA LYS A 85 19.80 -25.23 -15.31
C LYS A 85 19.87 -26.22 -14.14
N ASP A 86 20.98 -26.21 -13.40
CA ASP A 86 21.15 -26.89 -12.12
C ASP A 86 19.88 -26.78 -11.25
N ASP A 87 19.46 -27.89 -10.65
CA ASP A 87 18.18 -28.09 -9.93
C ASP A 87 16.90 -28.20 -10.81
N ASP A 88 17.03 -28.61 -12.08
CA ASP A 88 15.90 -28.81 -13.04
C ASP A 88 15.06 -27.53 -13.31
N VAL A 89 15.59 -26.36 -12.97
CA VAL A 89 14.91 -25.08 -13.21
C VAL A 89 14.99 -24.72 -14.69
N LEU A 90 13.84 -24.57 -15.34
CA LEU A 90 13.75 -24.18 -16.75
C LEU A 90 13.99 -22.66 -16.93
N VAL A 91 14.91 -22.31 -17.80
CA VAL A 91 15.21 -20.94 -18.22
C VAL A 91 14.58 -20.71 -19.59
N LEU A 92 13.70 -19.71 -19.69
CA LEU A 92 13.11 -19.24 -20.93
C LEU A 92 14.10 -18.29 -21.62
N LEU A 93 14.79 -18.79 -22.64
CA LEU A 93 15.76 -18.07 -23.43
C LEU A 93 15.05 -17.41 -24.61
N ILE A 94 14.78 -16.12 -24.52
CA ILE A 94 13.99 -15.36 -25.49
C ILE A 94 14.93 -14.81 -26.56
N GLU A 95 14.72 -15.22 -27.80
CA GLU A 95 15.52 -14.81 -28.95
C GLU A 95 14.85 -13.68 -29.73
N ASP A 96 13.53 -13.74 -29.83
CA ASP A 96 12.76 -12.76 -30.56
C ASP A 96 11.45 -12.46 -29.82
N LEU A 97 11.13 -11.18 -29.75
CA LEU A 97 9.92 -10.65 -29.13
C LEU A 97 9.49 -9.36 -29.82
N SER A 98 8.22 -9.05 -29.71
CA SER A 98 7.66 -7.77 -30.15
C SER A 98 6.97 -7.06 -28.99
N ILE A 99 7.13 -5.74 -28.92
CA ILE A 99 6.45 -4.91 -27.92
C ILE A 99 5.05 -4.59 -28.44
N ILE A 100 4.03 -5.00 -27.68
CA ILE A 100 2.63 -4.73 -28.00
C ILE A 100 2.21 -3.38 -27.44
N LYS A 101 2.59 -3.09 -26.19
CA LYS A 101 2.25 -1.83 -25.52
C LYS A 101 3.25 -1.48 -24.44
N ASN A 102 3.72 -0.24 -24.45
CA ASN A 102 4.69 0.28 -23.50
C ASN A 102 4.11 0.35 -22.07
N GLY A 103 4.92 -0.04 -21.09
CA GLY A 103 4.56 -0.10 -19.68
C GLY A 103 4.19 1.24 -19.04
N ASP A 104 4.67 2.37 -19.56
CA ASP A 104 4.26 3.70 -19.07
C ASP A 104 2.80 3.99 -19.39
N ILE A 105 2.28 3.41 -20.47
CA ILE A 105 0.86 3.51 -20.87
C ILE A 105 0.00 2.54 -20.06
N VAL A 106 0.51 1.32 -19.82
CA VAL A 106 -0.24 0.31 -19.05
C VAL A 106 -0.26 0.66 -17.56
N ASN A 107 0.89 1.00 -17.00
CA ASN A 107 1.15 1.51 -15.63
C ASN A 107 0.54 0.68 -14.48
N GLN A 108 0.06 -0.52 -14.77
CA GLN A 108 -0.50 -1.45 -13.80
C GLN A 108 -0.33 -2.90 -14.27
N LYS A 109 -0.37 -3.83 -13.31
CA LYS A 109 -0.44 -5.25 -13.61
C LYS A 109 -1.82 -5.56 -14.21
N LEU A 110 -1.87 -6.27 -15.34
CA LEU A 110 -3.14 -6.63 -15.97
C LEU A 110 -3.84 -7.73 -15.17
N THR A 111 -5.16 -7.64 -15.03
CA THR A 111 -6.00 -8.65 -14.37
C THR A 111 -7.15 -9.01 -15.29
N LYS A 112 -7.65 -10.23 -15.21
CA LYS A 112 -8.83 -10.64 -15.99
C LYS A 112 -10.02 -9.84 -15.46
N ASP A 113 -10.75 -9.13 -16.32
CA ASP A 113 -11.98 -8.45 -15.92
C ASP A 113 -12.98 -9.52 -15.44
N LEU A 114 -13.15 -9.63 -14.12
CA LEU A 114 -14.12 -10.55 -13.49
C LEU A 114 -15.49 -9.88 -13.41
N GLU A 115 -15.99 -9.34 -14.53
CA GLU A 115 -17.38 -8.85 -14.61
C GLU A 115 -18.39 -9.97 -14.96
N GLU A 116 -17.95 -11.21 -15.20
CA GLU A 116 -18.85 -12.34 -15.54
C GLU A 116 -18.82 -13.54 -14.57
N SER A 117 -18.18 -13.43 -13.40
CA SER A 117 -18.13 -14.54 -12.43
C SER A 117 -18.78 -14.27 -11.07
N MET A 118 -19.70 -13.29 -11.00
CA MET A 118 -20.53 -13.02 -9.83
C MET A 118 -21.77 -13.94 -9.76
N GLU A 119 -21.63 -15.27 -9.80
CA GLU A 119 -22.77 -16.18 -9.53
C GLU A 119 -22.50 -17.40 -8.63
N ILE A 120 -21.29 -17.66 -8.14
CA ILE A 120 -21.02 -18.95 -7.43
C ILE A 120 -20.77 -18.83 -5.90
N GLU A 121 -20.67 -17.65 -5.30
CA GLU A 121 -20.50 -17.54 -3.82
C GLU A 121 -21.81 -17.26 -3.03
N LYS A 122 -22.94 -17.82 -3.49
CA LYS A 122 -24.22 -17.82 -2.75
C LYS A 122 -24.60 -19.19 -2.20
N THR A 123 -23.66 -19.94 -1.61
CA THR A 123 -24.02 -21.11 -0.79
C THR A 123 -22.94 -21.41 0.24
N PHE A 124 -22.92 -20.69 1.36
CA PHE A 124 -22.54 -21.26 2.65
C PHE A 124 -23.33 -20.54 3.74
N ASP A 125 -24.48 -21.14 4.06
CA ASP A 125 -25.34 -20.76 5.17
C ASP A 125 -24.62 -20.90 6.51
N LEU A 126 -24.64 -19.80 7.25
CA LEU A 126 -24.41 -19.72 8.69
C LEU A 126 -25.68 -20.16 9.41
N ASN A 127 -25.69 -21.36 9.99
CA ASN A 127 -26.62 -21.74 11.04
C ASN A 127 -26.10 -22.94 11.85
N SER A 128 -25.55 -22.67 13.04
CA SER A 128 -25.24 -23.58 14.16
C SER A 128 -24.07 -22.97 14.94
N LEU A 129 -24.10 -22.62 16.23
CA LEU A 129 -25.02 -22.92 17.31
C LEU A 129 -24.80 -21.87 18.41
N SER A 130 -25.89 -21.28 18.90
CA SER A 130 -25.95 -20.60 20.19
C SER A 130 -25.84 -21.61 21.34
N SER A 131 -25.11 -21.29 22.41
CA SER A 131 -25.67 -21.34 23.78
C SER A 131 -24.63 -21.08 24.87
N SER A 132 -24.98 -20.08 25.70
CA SER A 132 -24.92 -20.10 27.16
C SER A 132 -23.60 -19.80 27.89
N SER A 133 -23.58 -18.59 28.42
CA SER A 133 -22.88 -18.09 29.59
C SER A 133 -22.92 -19.03 30.80
N LYS A 134 -21.80 -19.17 31.52
CA LYS A 134 -21.80 -19.24 33.00
C LYS A 134 -20.62 -18.47 33.58
N VAL A 135 -21.00 -17.56 34.46
CA VAL A 135 -20.17 -16.80 35.40
C VAL A 135 -19.64 -17.74 36.47
N PHE A 136 -18.37 -17.61 36.84
CA PHE A 136 -17.91 -17.94 38.19
C PHE A 136 -16.79 -16.98 38.60
N ALA A 137 -17.04 -16.25 39.69
CA ALA A 137 -16.06 -15.45 40.40
C ALA A 137 -15.45 -16.32 41.52
N SER A 138 -14.14 -16.20 41.72
CA SER A 138 -13.54 -16.47 43.03
C SER A 138 -12.23 -15.69 43.20
N SER A 139 -12.07 -15.23 44.42
CA SER A 139 -11.17 -14.22 44.96
C SER A 139 -9.73 -14.67 45.22
N THR A 140 -8.82 -13.68 45.12
CA THR A 140 -7.62 -13.41 45.94
C THR A 140 -6.60 -14.53 46.22
N LYS A 141 -5.34 -14.28 45.82
CA LYS A 141 -4.23 -14.15 46.78
C LYS A 141 -3.06 -13.36 46.17
N SER A 142 -2.66 -12.36 46.94
CA SER A 142 -1.44 -11.58 46.85
C SER A 142 -0.22 -12.43 47.13
N GLU A 143 0.83 -12.31 46.33
CA GLU A 143 2.20 -12.50 46.80
C GLU A 143 3.19 -11.67 45.97
N SER A 144 3.80 -10.74 46.69
CA SER A 144 4.96 -9.95 46.33
C SER A 144 6.16 -10.86 46.04
N ASN A 145 6.82 -10.66 44.90
CA ASN A 145 8.23 -10.99 44.78
C ASN A 145 8.96 -10.01 43.86
N SER A 146 9.95 -9.37 44.47
CA SER A 146 10.96 -8.47 43.93
C SER A 146 11.77 -9.12 42.81
N ILE A 147 11.82 -8.46 41.64
CA ILE A 147 12.75 -8.83 40.56
C ILE A 147 13.93 -7.86 40.60
N ALA A 148 15.10 -8.44 40.83
CA ALA A 148 16.38 -7.78 40.82
C ALA A 148 16.69 -7.15 39.46
N VAL A 149 17.24 -5.94 39.50
CA VAL A 149 17.76 -5.18 38.37
C VAL A 149 18.97 -5.92 37.79
N VAL A 150 18.81 -6.53 36.61
CA VAL A 150 19.93 -7.01 35.80
C VAL A 150 20.18 -6.00 34.68
N LYS A 151 21.32 -5.32 34.74
CA LYS A 151 21.84 -4.42 33.70
C LYS A 151 22.12 -5.24 32.43
N PRO A 152 21.67 -4.82 31.24
CA PRO A 152 22.15 -5.42 29.99
C PRO A 152 23.52 -4.85 29.62
N ASN A 153 24.48 -5.75 29.43
CA ASN A 153 25.79 -5.46 28.82
C ASN A 153 25.58 -4.89 27.40
N MET A 154 26.05 -3.67 27.19
CA MET A 154 26.22 -3.09 25.86
C MET A 154 27.40 -3.80 25.16
N ALA A 155 27.09 -4.73 24.26
CA ALA A 155 28.00 -5.08 23.18
C ALA A 155 27.56 -4.29 21.94
N THR A 156 28.28 -3.21 21.67
CA THR A 156 28.17 -2.40 20.47
C THR A 156 28.56 -3.26 19.27
N GLN A 157 27.59 -3.90 18.61
CA GLN A 157 27.82 -4.46 17.28
C GLN A 157 27.76 -3.30 16.29
N GLU A 158 28.92 -2.95 15.73
CA GLU A 158 28.98 -2.11 14.55
C GLU A 158 28.12 -2.73 13.42
N PRO A 159 27.41 -1.91 12.63
CA PRO A 159 26.62 -2.44 11.53
C PRO A 159 27.57 -3.08 10.52
N SER A 160 27.50 -4.41 10.41
CA SER A 160 28.11 -5.15 9.31
C SER A 160 27.73 -4.45 8.00
N ASN A 161 28.72 -3.97 7.25
CA ASN A 161 28.56 -3.44 5.91
C ASN A 161 28.02 -4.55 5.00
N VAL A 162 26.69 -4.73 4.99
CA VAL A 162 26.02 -5.54 3.98
C VAL A 162 26.14 -4.74 2.69
N SER A 163 27.07 -5.15 1.83
CA SER A 163 27.13 -4.67 0.45
C SER A 163 25.85 -5.09 -0.25
N ILE A 164 24.89 -4.17 -0.30
CA ILE A 164 23.63 -4.39 -1.02
C ILE A 164 23.95 -4.22 -2.48
N ASP A 165 23.95 -5.33 -3.21
CA ASP A 165 24.10 -5.32 -4.65
C ASP A 165 22.91 -4.58 -5.28
N PRO A 166 23.11 -3.40 -5.92
CA PRO A 166 22.01 -2.59 -6.48
C PRO A 166 21.15 -3.38 -7.48
N GLN A 167 21.75 -4.40 -8.06
CA GLN A 167 21.19 -5.38 -8.96
C GLN A 167 20.07 -6.24 -8.35
N MET A 168 20.00 -6.37 -7.04
CA MET A 168 18.98 -7.16 -6.33
C MET A 168 17.76 -6.32 -5.93
N ILE A 169 17.77 -5.02 -6.20
CA ILE A 169 16.68 -4.11 -5.89
C ILE A 169 15.57 -4.27 -6.94
N CYS A 170 14.35 -4.50 -6.49
CA CYS A 170 13.14 -4.53 -7.30
C CYS A 170 12.16 -3.43 -6.88
N PRO A 171 11.24 -3.02 -7.76
CA PRO A 171 10.15 -2.13 -7.37
C PRO A 171 9.12 -2.84 -6.48
N ILE A 172 8.34 -2.08 -5.72
CA ILE A 172 7.34 -2.62 -4.79
C ILE A 172 6.20 -3.34 -5.53
N ASN A 173 5.82 -2.86 -6.71
CA ASN A 173 4.73 -3.42 -7.51
C ASN A 173 4.96 -4.87 -8.00
N VAL A 174 6.20 -5.36 -8.02
CA VAL A 174 6.51 -6.75 -8.41
C VAL A 174 6.52 -7.72 -7.23
N ILE A 175 6.43 -7.20 -6.01
CA ILE A 175 6.40 -8.03 -4.80
C ILE A 175 5.14 -8.87 -4.80
N THR A 176 5.32 -10.18 -4.68
CA THR A 176 4.25 -11.17 -4.59
C THR A 176 4.65 -12.28 -3.62
N PRO A 177 3.70 -13.06 -3.07
CA PRO A 177 4.00 -14.22 -2.21
C PRO A 177 4.98 -15.23 -2.81
N PHE A 178 5.07 -15.29 -4.14
CA PHE A 178 5.96 -16.18 -4.86
C PHE A 178 7.38 -15.60 -5.04
N TYR A 179 7.60 -14.33 -4.73
CA TYR A 179 8.90 -13.67 -4.80
C TYR A 179 9.60 -13.77 -3.44
N ARG A 180 10.46 -14.79 -3.26
CA ARG A 180 11.13 -15.10 -1.98
C ARG A 180 12.44 -14.32 -1.75
N THR A 181 13.16 -14.00 -2.82
CA THR A 181 14.42 -13.25 -2.74
C THR A 181 14.21 -11.89 -3.35
N TRP A 182 14.09 -10.88 -2.49
CA TRP A 182 13.78 -9.52 -2.90
C TRP A 182 14.44 -8.52 -1.96
N THR A 183 14.79 -7.39 -2.55
CA THR A 183 15.22 -6.19 -1.85
C THR A 183 14.50 -5.02 -2.50
N ILE A 184 13.97 -4.09 -1.72
CA ILE A 184 13.39 -2.83 -2.21
C ILE A 184 14.20 -1.67 -1.67
N CYS A 185 14.20 -0.57 -2.42
CA CYS A 185 14.65 0.74 -1.95
C CYS A 185 13.39 1.60 -1.80
N ALA A 186 13.01 1.90 -0.56
CA ALA A 186 11.71 2.49 -0.27
C ALA A 186 11.78 3.59 0.80
N TRP A 187 10.94 4.59 0.62
CA TRP A 187 10.75 5.70 1.55
C TRP A 187 9.69 5.37 2.58
N VAL A 188 9.94 5.68 3.85
CA VAL A 188 8.97 5.48 4.92
C VAL A 188 7.98 6.63 4.94
N MET A 189 6.71 6.31 4.67
CA MET A 189 5.59 7.26 4.70
C MET A 189 5.07 7.46 6.12
N SER A 190 4.84 6.37 6.84
CA SER A 190 4.25 6.39 8.17
C SER A 190 4.82 5.26 9.02
N LYS A 191 4.78 5.43 10.34
CA LYS A 191 5.20 4.41 11.31
C LYS A 191 4.18 4.39 12.45
N SER A 192 3.71 3.21 12.81
CA SER A 192 2.78 3.02 13.91
C SER A 192 3.50 2.94 15.25
N SER A 193 2.79 3.27 16.32
CA SER A 193 3.15 2.82 17.67
C SER A 193 3.02 1.30 17.81
N PHE A 194 3.58 0.74 18.89
CA PHE A 194 3.38 -0.66 19.24
C PHE A 194 1.90 -0.95 19.52
N ARG A 195 1.43 -2.08 19.02
CA ARG A 195 0.10 -2.64 19.29
C ARG A 195 0.25 -4.06 19.81
N SER A 196 -0.59 -4.42 20.76
CA SER A 196 -0.67 -5.79 21.26
C SER A 196 -1.65 -6.62 20.43
N TYR A 197 -1.38 -7.91 20.32
CA TYR A 197 -2.31 -8.88 19.76
C TYR A 197 -2.44 -10.08 20.70
N SER A 198 -3.61 -10.71 20.70
CA SER A 198 -3.89 -11.96 21.39
C SER A 198 -4.57 -12.89 20.40
N THR A 199 -3.99 -14.06 20.20
CA THR A 199 -4.51 -15.12 19.32
C THR A 199 -4.49 -16.45 20.08
N ASP A 200 -5.19 -17.45 19.55
CA ASP A 200 -5.18 -18.80 20.14
C ASP A 200 -3.78 -19.41 20.22
N ARG A 201 -2.85 -18.93 19.40
CA ARG A 201 -1.44 -19.35 19.36
C ARG A 201 -0.55 -18.58 20.33
N GLY A 202 -1.10 -17.60 21.05
CA GLY A 202 -0.39 -16.78 22.02
C GLY A 202 -0.62 -15.29 21.86
N GLN A 203 -0.01 -14.55 22.77
CA GLN A 203 -0.04 -13.09 22.85
C GLN A 203 1.31 -12.51 22.42
N GLY A 204 1.29 -11.29 21.91
CA GLY A 204 2.50 -10.60 21.50
C GLY A 204 2.27 -9.15 21.15
N ARG A 205 3.28 -8.54 20.54
CA ARG A 205 3.22 -7.16 20.04
C ARG A 205 3.67 -7.08 18.60
N PHE A 206 3.17 -6.06 17.92
CA PHE A 206 3.59 -5.73 16.58
C PHE A 206 3.64 -4.22 16.39
N PHE A 207 4.42 -3.78 15.43
CA PHE A 207 4.25 -2.46 14.84
C PHE A 207 4.27 -2.61 13.33
N HIS A 208 3.79 -1.60 12.63
CA HIS A 208 3.88 -1.54 11.19
C HIS A 208 4.38 -0.19 10.74
N PHE A 209 4.88 -0.15 9.53
CA PHE A 209 5.24 1.07 8.84
C PHE A 209 4.91 0.90 7.37
N ASP A 210 4.50 1.99 6.75
CA ASP A 210 4.11 2.02 5.35
C ASP A 210 5.24 2.63 4.54
N VAL A 211 5.63 1.95 3.46
CA VAL A 211 6.71 2.39 2.59
C VAL A 211 6.23 2.56 1.16
N TYR A 212 6.95 3.36 0.39
CA TYR A 212 6.64 3.62 -1.01
C TYR A 212 7.89 3.83 -1.85
N ASP A 213 7.76 3.54 -3.13
CA ASP A 213 8.74 3.83 -4.17
C ASP A 213 8.06 4.59 -5.32
N LYS A 214 8.71 4.65 -6.49
CA LYS A 214 8.14 5.31 -7.68
C LYS A 214 6.90 4.59 -8.25
N CYS A 215 6.71 3.31 -7.92
CA CYS A 215 5.77 2.41 -8.56
C CYS A 215 4.56 2.08 -7.67
N SER A 216 4.76 1.84 -6.37
CA SER A 216 3.70 1.38 -5.47
C SER A 216 4.01 1.69 -4.00
N GLU A 217 2.98 1.53 -3.16
CA GLU A 217 3.09 1.51 -1.71
C GLU A 217 2.93 0.07 -1.19
N ILE A 218 3.50 -0.24 -0.04
CA ILE A 218 3.27 -1.51 0.67
C ILE A 218 3.42 -1.33 2.18
N ARG A 219 2.62 -2.07 2.95
CA ARG A 219 2.71 -2.12 4.41
C ARG A 219 3.69 -3.20 4.85
N ILE A 220 4.54 -2.86 5.80
CA ILE A 220 5.49 -3.78 6.44
C ILE A 220 5.14 -3.94 7.91
N LYS A 221 5.06 -5.19 8.39
CA LYS A 221 4.76 -5.56 9.78
C LYS A 221 5.95 -6.27 10.41
N CYS A 222 6.25 -5.90 11.65
CA CYS A 222 7.22 -6.58 12.50
C CYS A 222 6.49 -7.12 13.73
N PHE A 223 6.79 -8.36 14.12
CA PHE A 223 6.19 -9.02 15.27
C PHE A 223 7.25 -9.37 16.31
N ASN A 224 6.91 -9.23 17.58
CA ASN A 224 7.68 -9.72 18.73
C ASN A 224 9.16 -9.29 18.68
N GLU A 225 10.11 -10.22 18.56
CA GLU A 225 11.56 -9.95 18.52
C GLU A 225 11.94 -8.96 17.40
N GLU A 226 11.27 -9.02 16.24
CA GLU A 226 11.53 -8.09 15.14
C GLU A 226 11.04 -6.67 15.45
N CYS A 227 10.14 -6.50 16.43
CA CYS A 227 9.78 -5.18 16.93
C CYS A 227 10.99 -4.49 17.56
N ASP A 228 11.67 -5.20 18.46
CA ASP A 228 12.83 -4.66 19.19
C ASP A 228 13.99 -4.36 18.23
N ARG A 229 14.16 -5.21 17.23
CA ARG A 229 15.24 -5.08 16.24
C ARG A 229 15.07 -3.87 15.32
N PHE A 230 13.87 -3.62 14.82
CA PHE A 230 13.66 -2.62 13.76
C PHE A 230 13.00 -1.33 14.22
N PHE A 231 12.32 -1.29 15.36
CA PHE A 231 11.52 -0.12 15.73
C PHE A 231 12.38 1.15 15.83
N ASN A 232 13.53 1.12 16.50
CA ASN A 232 14.36 2.32 16.66
C ASN A 232 15.16 2.70 15.40
N LEU A 233 15.26 1.80 14.41
CA LEU A 233 15.97 2.05 13.15
C LEU A 233 15.13 2.83 12.14
N ILE A 234 13.79 2.71 12.22
CA ILE A 234 12.85 3.28 11.26
C ILE A 234 12.44 4.69 11.67
N GLU A 235 12.74 5.65 10.81
CA GLU A 235 12.30 7.04 10.84
C GLU A 235 11.42 7.34 9.63
N THR A 236 10.41 8.19 9.81
CA THR A 236 9.59 8.70 8.70
C THR A 236 10.43 9.62 7.81
N ASN A 237 10.07 9.70 6.52
CA ASN A 237 10.79 10.50 5.51
C ASN A 237 12.29 10.13 5.38
N ARG A 238 12.65 8.88 5.68
CA ARG A 238 13.95 8.29 5.36
C ARG A 238 13.79 7.16 4.35
N CYS A 239 14.86 6.91 3.60
CA CYS A 239 14.92 5.85 2.61
C CYS A 239 15.75 4.67 3.14
N TYR A 240 15.26 3.46 2.93
CA TYR A 240 15.91 2.24 3.39
C TYR A 240 15.95 1.19 2.28
N PHE A 241 17.01 0.39 2.30
CA PHE A 241 17.02 -0.90 1.67
C PHE A 241 16.40 -1.93 2.62
N ILE A 242 15.34 -2.57 2.16
CA ILE A 242 14.59 -3.56 2.94
C ILE A 242 14.55 -4.84 2.12
N GLY A 243 14.91 -5.97 2.70
CA GLY A 243 14.93 -7.23 1.96
C GLY A 243 14.64 -8.45 2.82
N LYS A 244 14.22 -9.50 2.11
CA LYS A 244 13.69 -10.75 2.67
C LYS A 244 12.46 -10.53 3.56
N GLY A 245 11.87 -11.63 4.03
CA GLY A 245 10.62 -11.63 4.78
C GLY A 245 9.49 -12.28 3.98
N SER A 246 8.37 -12.49 4.66
CA SER A 246 7.20 -13.18 4.13
C SER A 246 6.21 -12.19 3.52
N VAL A 247 5.99 -12.28 2.21
CA VAL A 247 4.93 -11.53 1.53
C VAL A 247 3.61 -12.29 1.68
N ARG A 248 2.59 -11.63 2.21
CA ARG A 248 1.28 -12.24 2.49
C ARG A 248 0.17 -11.39 1.90
N PHE A 249 -0.98 -12.01 1.61
CA PHE A 249 -2.20 -11.26 1.36
C PHE A 249 -2.56 -10.43 2.59
N ILE A 250 -3.16 -9.27 2.36
CA ILE A 250 -3.61 -8.42 3.46
C ILE A 250 -4.60 -9.20 4.34
N SER A 251 -4.21 -9.34 5.61
CA SER A 251 -4.98 -10.04 6.63
C SER A 251 -6.24 -9.28 7.07
N ASN A 252 -6.26 -7.94 6.97
CA ASN A 252 -7.42 -7.14 7.31
C ASN A 252 -7.50 -5.86 6.46
N LYS A 253 -8.21 -5.93 5.33
CA LYS A 253 -8.41 -4.78 4.40
C LYS A 253 -9.06 -3.57 5.08
N LYS A 254 -9.85 -3.76 6.14
CA LYS A 254 -10.54 -2.65 6.85
C LYS A 254 -9.59 -1.80 7.70
N LEU A 255 -8.42 -2.32 8.06
CA LEU A 255 -7.42 -1.65 8.88
C LEU A 255 -6.17 -1.23 8.10
N ASN A 256 -6.11 -1.57 6.80
CA ASN A 256 -5.02 -1.20 5.93
C ASN A 256 -5.49 -0.18 4.90
N THR A 257 -4.93 1.02 4.97
CA THR A 257 -5.23 2.12 4.03
C THR A 257 -4.31 2.12 2.81
N ILE A 258 -3.31 1.24 2.77
CA ILE A 258 -2.41 1.10 1.63
C ILE A 258 -3.09 0.32 0.52
N ARG A 259 -3.05 0.89 -0.70
CA ARG A 259 -3.60 0.27 -1.92
C ARG A 259 -2.61 -0.73 -2.52
N ASN A 260 -2.44 -1.86 -1.84
CA ASN A 260 -1.70 -3.03 -2.30
C ASN A 260 -2.51 -4.27 -1.91
N ASP A 261 -2.43 -5.38 -2.64
CA ASP A 261 -3.09 -6.63 -2.21
C ASP A 261 -2.26 -7.42 -1.20
N TYR A 262 -1.00 -7.03 -1.03
CA TYR A 262 -0.02 -7.69 -0.20
C TYR A 262 0.48 -6.82 0.95
N GLU A 263 0.96 -7.49 1.99
CA GLU A 263 1.74 -6.92 3.08
C GLU A 263 2.99 -7.77 3.31
N ILE A 264 4.07 -7.14 3.78
CA ILE A 264 5.33 -7.82 4.10
C ILE A 264 5.39 -8.04 5.60
N TRP A 265 5.75 -9.25 6.02
CA TRP A 265 6.07 -9.57 7.41
C TRP A 265 7.56 -9.83 7.51
N LEU A 266 8.26 -8.99 8.28
CA LEU A 266 9.68 -9.21 8.54
C LEU A 266 9.86 -10.35 9.54
N ASP A 267 10.93 -11.09 9.33
CA ASP A 267 11.34 -12.25 10.11
C ASP A 267 12.83 -12.20 10.42
N LYS A 268 13.34 -13.24 11.11
CA LYS A 268 14.74 -13.34 11.54
C LYS A 268 15.74 -13.20 10.39
N SER A 269 15.35 -13.58 9.17
CA SER A 269 16.21 -13.50 7.99
C SER A 269 16.25 -12.10 7.38
N SER A 270 15.29 -11.25 7.73
CA SER A 270 15.08 -9.93 7.15
C SER A 270 16.15 -8.93 7.57
N PHE A 271 16.36 -7.92 6.74
CA PHE A 271 17.28 -6.84 7.01
C PHE A 271 16.69 -5.49 6.59
N ILE A 272 17.15 -4.44 7.28
CA ILE A 272 16.86 -3.04 6.97
C ILE A 272 18.18 -2.28 7.10
N HIS A 273 18.61 -1.63 6.02
CA HIS A 273 19.80 -0.77 6.02
C HIS A 273 19.42 0.63 5.53
N PRO A 274 19.91 1.70 6.17
CA PRO A 274 19.75 3.06 5.64
C PRO A 274 20.29 3.14 4.21
N CYS A 275 19.51 3.74 3.31
CA CYS A 275 19.97 4.02 1.95
C CYS A 275 20.81 5.31 1.97
N PRO A 276 22.05 5.31 1.46
CA PRO A 276 22.84 6.53 1.31
C PRO A 276 22.11 7.58 0.47
N LEU A 277 22.24 8.86 0.86
CA LEU A 277 21.51 9.98 0.26
C LEU A 277 21.70 10.08 -1.26
N GLU A 278 22.87 9.68 -1.80
CA GLU A 278 23.21 9.75 -3.22
C GLU A 278 22.35 8.85 -4.12
N ILE A 279 21.92 7.68 -3.63
CA ILE A 279 21.01 6.76 -4.35
C ILE A 279 19.55 7.16 -4.10
N GLY A 280 19.27 7.82 -2.98
CA GLY A 280 17.95 8.30 -2.58
C GLY A 280 17.55 9.68 -3.11
N GLN A 281 18.36 10.40 -3.90
CA GLN A 281 18.22 11.86 -4.07
C GLN A 281 16.87 12.41 -4.58
N CYS A 282 15.97 11.58 -5.12
CA CYS A 282 14.64 12.03 -5.49
C CYS A 282 13.59 11.21 -4.75
N GLN A 283 13.18 11.70 -3.57
CA GLN A 283 11.97 11.23 -2.89
C GLN A 283 10.82 11.24 -3.92
N PRO A 284 10.19 10.09 -4.23
CA PRO A 284 9.09 10.06 -5.16
C PRO A 284 7.98 10.99 -4.66
N LYS A 285 7.39 11.77 -5.57
CA LYS A 285 6.17 12.51 -5.22
C LYS A 285 5.09 11.50 -4.87
N ILE A 286 4.46 11.67 -3.71
CA ILE A 286 3.34 10.84 -3.28
C ILE A 286 2.26 10.90 -4.36
N ARG A 287 1.82 9.74 -4.86
CA ARG A 287 0.74 9.67 -5.85
C ARG A 287 -0.61 9.68 -5.14
N TYR A 288 -1.53 10.48 -5.67
CA TYR A 288 -2.90 10.59 -5.19
C TYR A 288 -3.86 10.12 -6.26
N LYS A 289 -4.88 9.37 -5.85
CA LYS A 289 -6.07 9.09 -6.67
C LYS A 289 -7.25 9.76 -5.99
N PHE A 290 -7.39 11.06 -6.25
CA PHE A 290 -8.41 11.89 -5.60
C PHE A 290 -9.82 11.46 -6.00
N VAL A 291 -10.68 11.36 -4.98
CA VAL A 291 -12.09 11.08 -5.12
C VAL A 291 -12.86 12.35 -4.77
N LYS A 292 -13.78 12.77 -5.66
CA LYS A 292 -14.59 13.98 -5.47
C LYS A 292 -15.51 13.84 -4.26
N ILE A 293 -15.70 14.93 -3.51
CA ILE A 293 -16.48 14.93 -2.26
C ILE A 293 -17.94 14.52 -2.51
N THR A 294 -18.53 14.90 -3.66
CA THR A 294 -19.88 14.45 -4.07
C THR A 294 -20.06 12.93 -4.06
N THR A 295 -19.02 12.18 -4.42
CA THR A 295 -19.11 10.72 -4.57
C THR A 295 -19.06 10.00 -3.22
N ILE A 296 -18.67 10.67 -2.13
CA ILE A 296 -18.56 10.03 -0.81
C ILE A 296 -19.90 9.44 -0.35
N ALA A 297 -21.00 10.09 -0.70
CA ALA A 297 -22.35 9.63 -0.37
C ALA A 297 -22.67 8.24 -0.95
N SER A 298 -22.07 7.85 -2.08
CA SER A 298 -22.30 6.54 -2.71
C SER A 298 -21.27 5.47 -2.32
N LEU A 299 -20.15 5.84 -1.67
CA LEU A 299 -19.09 4.88 -1.32
C LEU A 299 -19.45 4.00 -0.13
N ASP A 300 -19.06 2.74 -0.16
CA ASP A 300 -19.28 1.83 0.96
C ASP A 300 -18.51 2.26 2.22
N ARG A 301 -19.10 1.95 3.39
CA ARG A 301 -18.43 2.13 4.67
C ARG A 301 -17.09 1.37 4.67
N HIS A 302 -16.06 2.00 5.21
CA HIS A 302 -14.66 1.54 5.22
C HIS A 302 -13.92 1.63 3.88
N SER A 303 -14.50 2.24 2.85
CA SER A 303 -13.76 2.60 1.63
C SER A 303 -12.59 3.52 1.95
N VAL A 304 -11.45 3.28 1.30
CA VAL A 304 -10.22 4.06 1.46
C VAL A 304 -10.00 4.94 0.24
N ILE A 305 -10.07 6.25 0.43
CA ILE A 305 -9.97 7.24 -0.64
C ILE A 305 -8.87 8.26 -0.35
N ASP A 306 -8.33 8.86 -1.42
CA ASP A 306 -7.54 10.07 -1.26
C ASP A 306 -8.49 11.25 -1.50
N VAL A 307 -8.40 12.28 -0.67
CA VAL A 307 -9.27 13.45 -0.77
C VAL A 307 -8.44 14.73 -0.74
N ILE A 308 -8.88 15.70 -1.53
CA ILE A 308 -8.38 17.07 -1.52
C ILE A 308 -9.58 18.00 -1.31
N GLY A 309 -9.41 19.02 -0.49
CA GLY A 309 -10.47 19.97 -0.21
C GLY A 309 -9.93 21.28 0.35
N VAL A 310 -10.70 22.35 0.17
CA VAL A 310 -10.50 23.61 0.89
C VAL A 310 -11.06 23.44 2.30
N ILE A 311 -10.29 23.81 3.31
CA ILE A 311 -10.76 23.90 4.68
C ILE A 311 -11.78 25.05 4.74
N HIS A 312 -13.03 24.71 4.99
CA HIS A 312 -14.09 25.70 5.19
C HIS A 312 -14.16 26.15 6.65
N SER A 313 -14.12 25.20 7.58
CA SER A 313 -14.10 25.50 9.02
C SER A 313 -13.30 24.46 9.81
N VAL A 314 -12.75 24.90 10.94
CA VAL A 314 -11.96 24.08 11.87
C VAL A 314 -12.64 24.11 13.22
N ASN A 315 -13.13 22.95 13.69
CA ASN A 315 -13.76 22.88 15.00
C ASN A 315 -12.73 22.81 16.12
N LYS A 316 -13.17 23.11 17.35
CA LYS A 316 -12.36 22.90 18.56
C LYS A 316 -12.04 21.42 18.72
N THR A 317 -10.86 21.12 19.26
CA THR A 317 -10.52 19.75 19.65
C THR A 317 -11.48 19.27 20.71
N THR A 318 -11.97 18.06 20.54
CA THR A 318 -12.86 17.40 21.48
C THR A 318 -12.26 16.06 21.90
N THR A 319 -12.58 15.65 23.11
CA THR A 319 -12.17 14.37 23.65
C THR A 319 -13.39 13.48 23.74
N THR A 320 -13.35 12.33 23.06
CA THR A 320 -14.46 11.35 23.07
C THR A 320 -14.01 10.10 23.80
N PHE A 321 -14.83 9.64 24.76
CA PHE A 321 -14.62 8.36 25.42
C PHE A 321 -15.31 7.25 24.64
N LEU A 322 -14.53 6.30 24.12
CA LEU A 322 -15.05 5.10 23.46
C LEU A 322 -15.27 4.02 24.52
N GLN A 323 -16.51 3.88 24.98
CA GLN A 323 -16.90 2.90 26.01
C GLN A 323 -16.51 1.46 25.64
N GLN A 324 -16.64 1.08 24.37
CA GLN A 324 -16.34 -0.28 23.89
C GLN A 324 -14.87 -0.69 24.09
N ASN A 325 -13.95 0.27 24.03
CA ASN A 325 -12.51 0.00 24.12
C ASN A 325 -11.86 0.67 25.35
N GLN A 326 -12.67 1.24 26.25
CA GLN A 326 -12.23 2.07 27.39
C GLN A 326 -11.15 3.09 27.00
N LYS A 327 -11.23 3.63 25.78
CA LYS A 327 -10.18 4.47 25.19
C LYS A 327 -10.66 5.89 25.04
N VAL A 328 -9.88 6.82 25.56
CA VAL A 328 -10.04 8.26 25.29
C VAL A 328 -9.40 8.56 23.93
N VAL A 329 -10.17 9.17 23.03
CA VAL A 329 -9.67 9.60 21.72
C VAL A 329 -9.89 11.09 21.56
N ILE A 330 -8.79 11.80 21.30
CA ILE A 330 -8.77 13.21 20.97
C ILE A 330 -9.04 13.33 19.48
N LYS A 331 -10.01 14.17 19.10
CA LYS A 331 -10.43 14.36 17.70
C LYS A 331 -10.68 15.83 17.39
N ARG A 332 -10.45 16.20 16.13
CA ARG A 332 -10.71 17.54 15.60
C ARG A 332 -11.44 17.38 14.27
N ASP A 333 -12.66 17.91 14.19
CA ASP A 333 -13.47 17.83 12.97
C ASP A 333 -13.23 19.07 12.11
N LEU A 334 -12.97 18.84 10.83
CA LEU A 334 -12.85 19.87 9.80
C LEU A 334 -14.05 19.76 8.86
N VAL A 335 -14.57 20.90 8.40
CA VAL A 335 -15.46 20.92 7.24
C VAL A 335 -14.62 21.25 6.03
N ILE A 336 -14.62 20.36 5.03
CA ILE A 336 -13.90 20.56 3.78
C ILE A 336 -14.87 20.62 2.60
N VAL A 337 -14.52 21.41 1.59
CA VAL A 337 -15.29 21.58 0.35
C VAL A 337 -14.39 21.41 -0.86
N ASP A 338 -14.96 21.01 -2.00
CA ASP A 338 -14.25 20.93 -3.28
C ASP A 338 -15.01 21.67 -4.40
N ASP A 339 -14.45 21.62 -5.61
CA ASP A 339 -14.99 22.24 -6.83
C ASP A 339 -16.38 21.74 -7.24
N THR A 340 -16.88 20.66 -6.65
CA THR A 340 -18.24 20.17 -6.83
C THR A 340 -19.27 20.92 -5.98
N LYS A 341 -18.82 21.95 -5.23
CA LYS A 341 -19.62 22.71 -4.27
C LYS A 341 -20.24 21.84 -3.16
N THR A 342 -19.69 20.65 -2.92
CA THR A 342 -20.16 19.73 -1.89
C THR A 342 -19.20 19.74 -0.71
N LYS A 343 -19.75 19.55 0.49
CA LYS A 343 -18.98 19.51 1.74
C LYS A 343 -19.01 18.14 2.38
N THR A 344 -17.97 17.82 3.13
CA THR A 344 -17.95 16.68 4.05
C THR A 344 -17.22 17.02 5.33
N ILE A 345 -17.39 16.17 6.34
CA ILE A 345 -16.65 16.26 7.60
C ILE A 345 -15.43 15.35 7.49
N LEU A 346 -14.26 15.91 7.76
CA LEU A 346 -13.00 15.19 7.90
C LEU A 346 -12.55 15.23 9.36
N THR A 347 -12.56 14.08 10.03
CA THR A 347 -12.11 13.94 11.42
C THR A 347 -10.63 13.58 11.47
N LEU A 348 -9.82 14.44 12.08
CA LEU A 348 -8.45 14.15 12.50
C LEU A 348 -8.45 13.55 13.92
N SER A 349 -7.45 12.72 14.25
CA SER A 349 -7.37 12.05 15.56
C SER A 349 -5.97 12.11 16.19
N HIS A 350 -5.90 11.98 17.51
CA HIS A 350 -4.65 11.94 18.29
C HIS A 350 -3.73 13.14 17.98
N GLU A 351 -2.45 12.89 17.66
CA GLU A 351 -1.43 13.91 17.42
C GLU A 351 -1.82 14.85 16.26
N GLU A 352 -2.40 14.33 15.17
CA GLU A 352 -2.91 15.17 14.08
C GLU A 352 -4.02 16.09 14.57
N ALA A 353 -4.89 15.64 15.47
CA ALA A 353 -5.96 16.47 16.02
C ALA A 353 -5.48 17.53 17.02
N GLU A 354 -4.32 17.33 17.65
CA GLU A 354 -3.75 18.30 18.59
C GLU A 354 -2.94 19.36 17.85
N ASN A 355 -2.04 18.90 16.98
CA ASN A 355 -1.04 19.69 16.27
C ASN A 355 -1.53 20.24 14.92
N PHE A 356 -2.81 20.11 14.58
CA PHE A 356 -3.34 20.67 13.35
C PHE A 356 -3.39 22.22 13.40
N HIS A 357 -2.69 22.85 12.46
CA HIS A 357 -2.58 24.31 12.35
C HIS A 357 -3.19 24.89 11.06
N GLY A 358 -3.95 24.10 10.31
CA GLY A 358 -4.62 24.55 9.10
C GLY A 358 -5.72 25.57 9.38
N LYS A 359 -5.93 26.49 8.43
CA LYS A 359 -6.87 27.62 8.55
C LYS A 359 -7.93 27.55 7.45
N PRO A 360 -9.12 28.14 7.68
CA PRO A 360 -10.10 28.35 6.63
C PRO A 360 -9.50 29.00 5.38
N GLY A 361 -9.89 28.52 4.21
CA GLY A 361 -9.38 28.94 2.91
C GLY A 361 -8.11 28.23 2.44
N GLN A 362 -7.42 27.49 3.32
CA GLN A 362 -6.26 26.68 2.92
C GLN A 362 -6.69 25.32 2.36
N ILE A 363 -5.87 24.76 1.48
CA ILE A 363 -6.06 23.42 0.93
C ILE A 363 -5.51 22.37 1.87
N ILE A 364 -6.28 21.31 2.11
CA ILE A 364 -5.85 20.09 2.79
C ILE A 364 -5.93 18.90 1.83
N VAL A 365 -4.90 18.06 1.89
CA VAL A 365 -4.81 16.79 1.17
C VAL A 365 -4.65 15.68 2.19
N VAL A 366 -5.47 14.64 2.07
CA VAL A 366 -5.38 13.44 2.93
C VAL A 366 -5.27 12.21 2.06
N LYS A 367 -4.21 11.44 2.29
CA LYS A 367 -4.03 10.13 1.66
C LYS A 367 -4.68 9.04 2.51
N GLY A 368 -5.44 8.16 1.88
CA GLY A 368 -6.07 7.03 2.57
C GLY A 368 -7.04 7.42 3.68
N ALA A 369 -7.86 8.45 3.46
CA ALA A 369 -9.00 8.75 4.31
C ALA A 369 -10.03 7.62 4.24
N VAL A 370 -10.63 7.28 5.39
CA VAL A 370 -11.58 6.17 5.51
C VAL A 370 -13.01 6.71 5.61
N VAL A 371 -13.90 6.19 4.78
CA VAL A 371 -15.33 6.51 4.84
C VAL A 371 -15.96 5.83 6.05
N ILE A 372 -16.59 6.60 6.93
CA ILE A 372 -17.32 6.12 8.10
C ILE A 372 -18.75 6.65 8.07
N GLU A 373 -19.69 5.84 8.56
CA GLU A 373 -21.10 6.21 8.66
C GLU A 373 -21.46 6.54 10.11
N CYS A 374 -21.82 7.79 10.36
CA CYS A 374 -22.21 8.31 11.66
C CYS A 374 -23.04 9.58 11.44
N GLN A 375 -24.38 9.45 11.47
CA GLN A 375 -25.32 10.53 11.13
C GLN A 375 -25.05 11.11 9.72
N GLY A 376 -24.83 10.22 8.75
CA GLY A 376 -24.34 10.52 7.40
C GLY A 376 -22.94 9.95 7.16
N LYS A 377 -22.45 10.05 5.92
CA LYS A 377 -21.08 9.62 5.57
C LYS A 377 -20.09 10.75 5.81
N LYS A 378 -19.02 10.43 6.53
CA LYS A 378 -17.90 11.32 6.85
C LYS A 378 -16.57 10.62 6.62
N LEU A 379 -15.49 11.38 6.65
CA LEU A 379 -14.14 10.87 6.49
C LEU A 379 -13.40 10.89 7.82
N VAL A 380 -12.56 9.89 8.05
CA VAL A 380 -11.56 9.88 9.12
C VAL A 380 -10.18 9.78 8.49
N ALA A 381 -9.30 10.71 8.85
CA ALA A 381 -7.90 10.64 8.45
C ALA A 381 -7.21 9.47 9.14
N PHE A 382 -6.61 8.59 8.35
CA PHE A 382 -5.81 7.45 8.82
C PHE A 382 -4.40 7.45 8.23
N GLY A 383 -4.26 7.93 6.99
CA GLY A 383 -2.95 8.22 6.38
C GLY A 383 -2.58 9.69 6.52
N PRO A 384 -1.42 10.09 5.97
CA PRO A 384 -0.86 11.42 6.17
C PRO A 384 -1.77 12.52 5.63
N SER A 385 -1.91 13.58 6.42
CA SER A 385 -2.54 14.83 6.03
C SER A 385 -1.50 15.94 5.78
N MET A 386 -1.70 16.75 4.74
CA MET A 386 -0.82 17.87 4.39
C MET A 386 -1.64 19.13 4.09
N ILE A 387 -1.12 20.28 4.54
CA ILE A 387 -1.70 21.60 4.29
C ILE A 387 -0.88 22.28 3.20
N GLU A 388 -1.55 22.78 2.16
CA GLU A 388 -0.94 23.47 1.01
C GLU A 388 0.23 22.68 0.37
N PRO A 389 0.09 21.37 0.06
CA PRO A 389 1.15 20.66 -0.64
C PRO A 389 1.29 21.16 -2.09
N GLU A 390 2.52 21.15 -2.61
CA GLU A 390 2.83 21.56 -3.98
C GLU A 390 2.35 20.54 -5.02
N LEU A 391 1.06 20.58 -5.34
CA LEU A 391 0.38 19.75 -6.34
C LEU A 391 -0.38 20.62 -7.34
N PRO A 392 -0.49 20.23 -8.62
CA PRO A 392 -1.32 20.94 -9.59
C PRO A 392 -2.78 21.10 -9.14
N GLU A 393 -3.34 20.07 -8.50
CA GLU A 393 -4.70 20.06 -7.98
C GLU A 393 -4.90 21.05 -6.84
N THR A 394 -3.87 21.29 -6.02
CA THR A 394 -3.87 22.33 -4.97
C THR A 394 -4.08 23.70 -5.60
N GLU A 395 -3.31 24.03 -6.62
CA GLU A 395 -3.39 25.31 -7.32
C GLU A 395 -4.72 25.50 -8.04
N MET A 396 -5.23 24.44 -8.68
CA MET A 396 -6.56 24.49 -9.33
C MET A 396 -7.66 24.76 -8.31
N LEU A 397 -7.66 24.04 -7.19
CA LEU A 397 -8.71 24.17 -6.19
C LEU A 397 -8.65 25.52 -5.47
N LYS A 398 -7.43 26.05 -5.26
CA LYS A 398 -7.21 27.38 -4.71
C LYS A 398 -7.75 28.49 -5.61
N LYS A 399 -7.47 28.42 -6.91
CA LYS A 399 -8.02 29.36 -7.91
C LYS A 399 -9.53 29.28 -7.97
N TRP A 400 -10.10 28.07 -7.96
CA TRP A 400 -11.54 27.87 -7.92
C TRP A 400 -12.16 28.56 -6.69
N HIS A 401 -11.60 28.33 -5.50
CA HIS A 401 -12.12 28.89 -4.26
C HIS A 401 -12.05 30.43 -4.24
N GLN A 402 -10.98 31.02 -4.78
CA GLN A 402 -10.82 32.47 -4.89
C GLN A 402 -11.78 33.13 -5.89
N ALA A 403 -12.29 32.38 -6.86
CA ALA A 403 -13.23 32.87 -7.85
C ALA A 403 -14.70 32.83 -7.38
N LEU A 404 -14.97 32.28 -6.19
CA LEU A 404 -16.32 32.19 -5.64
C LEU A 404 -16.83 33.55 -5.16
N SER A 405 -18.12 33.78 -5.32
CA SER A 405 -18.78 34.96 -4.76
C SER A 405 -19.01 34.80 -3.25
N GLU A 406 -19.26 35.91 -2.53
CA GLU A 406 -19.68 35.85 -1.12
C GLU A 406 -20.94 35.00 -0.91
N GLN A 407 -21.86 34.99 -1.88
CA GLN A 407 -23.07 34.16 -1.84
C GLN A 407 -22.76 32.68 -1.96
N ASP A 408 -21.83 32.29 -2.83
CA ASP A 408 -21.36 30.90 -2.94
C ASP A 408 -20.72 30.43 -1.63
N HIS A 409 -19.90 31.29 -1.00
CA HIS A 409 -19.30 30.98 0.31
C HIS A 409 -20.35 30.77 1.41
N GLN A 410 -21.43 31.56 1.39
CA GLN A 410 -22.55 31.41 2.33
C GLN A 410 -23.40 30.15 2.07
N GLN A 411 -23.50 29.69 0.82
CA GLN A 411 -24.24 28.47 0.48
C GLN A 411 -23.66 27.23 1.19
N PHE A 412 -22.33 27.20 1.40
CA PHE A 412 -21.68 26.14 2.18
C PHE A 412 -22.10 26.15 3.66
N LEU A 413 -22.45 27.32 4.22
CA LEU A 413 -22.90 27.46 5.62
C LEU A 413 -24.35 26.99 5.80
N ILE A 414 -25.24 27.27 4.84
CA ILE A 414 -26.69 27.02 4.98
C ILE A 414 -27.02 25.52 5.09
N THR A 415 -26.27 24.63 4.45
CA THR A 415 -26.52 23.18 4.59
C THR A 415 -26.11 22.61 5.96
N LEU A 416 -25.49 23.40 6.88
CA LEU A 416 -25.18 22.95 8.26
C LEU A 416 -26.41 23.02 9.18
N SER A 417 -27.42 23.84 8.86
CA SER A 417 -28.50 24.17 9.80
C SER A 417 -29.78 23.33 9.65
N ILE A 418 -29.86 22.39 8.71
CA ILE A 418 -31.10 21.62 8.47
C ILE A 418 -31.20 20.34 9.35
N ALA A 419 -30.18 19.98 10.12
CA ALA A 419 -30.29 18.92 11.14
C ALA A 419 -30.66 19.51 12.52
N GLY A 420 -31.73 20.31 12.57
CA GLY A 420 -32.31 20.85 13.79
C GLY A 420 -33.78 20.46 13.88
N SER A 421 -34.06 19.51 14.77
CA SER A 421 -35.37 19.07 15.27
C SER A 421 -36.58 19.90 14.83
N LYS A 422 -37.52 19.27 14.12
CA LYS A 422 -38.93 19.70 14.11
C LYS A 422 -39.76 18.61 14.77
N ASN A 423 -40.14 18.95 16.01
CA ASN A 423 -41.21 18.46 16.90
C ASN A 423 -41.36 16.97 17.16
#